data_AF-A0A3E0VP78-F1
#
_entry.id   AF-A0A3E0VP78-F1
#
_cell.length_a   1.000
_cell.length_b   1.000
_cell.length_c   1.000
_cell.angle_alpha   90.00
_cell.angle_beta   90.00
_cell.angle_gamma   90.00
#
_symmetry.space_group_name_H-M   'P 1'
#
loop_
_entity.id
_entity.type
_entity.pdbx_description
1 polymer ?
#
loop_
_entity_poly.entity_id
_entity_poly.type
_entity_poly.pdbx_seq_one_letter_code
_entity_poly.pdbx_strand_id
1 'polypeptide(L)'
;MFAGLSGRMSVMGTSKRKTYTPEYRREAARLVIDTGRAVVAVAREIGVGEQLLGRWVHAERARTGGGGEARLDLDERAELGRLRRENQELRMDNEFLGKAAAFFASKQNPRSGSR
;
A
#
# COMPACT_ATOMS: atom_id res chain seq x y z
N MET A 1 -0.59 27.27 -1.99
CA MET A 1 -0.58 28.02 -0.72
C MET A 1 -1.57 27.34 0.22
N PHE A 2 -1.11 26.60 1.23
CA PHE A 2 -2.00 26.02 2.25
C PHE A 2 -1.94 26.91 3.50
N ALA A 3 -2.92 27.80 3.62
CA ALA A 3 -3.14 28.60 4.81
C ALA A 3 -3.94 27.75 5.81
N GLY A 4 -3.41 27.50 7.01
CA GLY A 4 -4.25 26.94 8.08
C GLY A 4 -3.55 26.38 9.31
N LEU A 5 -2.38 25.73 9.18
CA LEU A 5 -1.71 25.12 10.36
C LEU A 5 -0.88 26.10 11.19
N SER A 6 -0.77 27.37 10.75
CA SER A 6 0.01 28.42 11.44
C SER A 6 -0.69 29.01 12.68
N GLY A 7 -1.90 28.58 13.03
CA GLY A 7 -2.76 29.26 14.01
C GLY A 7 -2.84 28.66 15.42
N ARG A 8 -2.22 27.51 15.72
CA ARG A 8 -2.32 26.86 17.06
C ARG A 8 -0.96 26.50 17.65
N MET A 9 0.01 27.40 17.55
CA MET A 9 1.29 27.29 18.25
C MET A 9 1.17 27.91 19.65
N SER A 10 1.00 27.08 20.68
CA SER A 10 1.36 27.49 22.05
C SER A 10 2.58 26.68 22.49
N VAL A 11 3.75 27.30 22.35
CA VAL A 11 5.04 26.76 22.76
C VAL A 11 5.31 27.24 24.18
N MET A 12 5.03 26.42 25.19
CA MET A 12 5.47 26.69 26.56
C MET A 12 6.91 26.16 26.72
N GLY A 13 7.86 27.01 27.09
CA GLY A 13 9.28 26.67 27.13
C GLY A 13 9.96 26.93 28.47
N THR A 14 10.87 26.03 28.86
CA THR A 14 12.19 26.32 29.48
C THR A 14 13.06 25.07 29.25
N SER A 15 14.21 25.19 28.57
CA SER A 15 15.10 24.10 28.10
C SER A 15 14.59 23.24 26.92
N LYS A 16 14.77 23.79 25.70
CA LYS A 16 14.97 23.14 24.37
C LYS A 16 14.17 21.89 23.95
N ARG A 17 12.98 21.62 24.48
CA ARG A 17 12.04 20.66 23.86
C ARG A 17 10.78 21.40 23.39
N LYS A 18 10.64 21.55 22.07
CA LYS A 18 9.38 22.01 21.46
C LYS A 18 8.29 21.00 21.83
N THR A 19 7.35 21.41 22.68
CA THR A 19 6.20 20.59 23.04
C THR A 19 5.06 20.91 22.06
N TYR A 20 4.57 19.88 21.37
CA TYR A 20 3.45 19.99 20.44
C TYR A 20 2.17 19.53 21.12
N THR A 21 1.05 20.22 20.88
CA THR A 21 -0.26 19.84 21.41
C THR A 21 -0.73 18.51 20.81
N PRO A 22 -1.48 17.68 21.55
CA PRO A 22 -2.03 16.43 21.01
C PRO A 22 -2.85 16.64 19.72
N GLU A 23 -3.53 17.77 19.58
CA GLU A 23 -4.31 18.18 18.42
C GLU A 23 -3.39 18.37 17.22
N TYR A 24 -2.32 19.16 17.37
CA TYR A 24 -1.36 19.42 16.32
C TYR A 24 -0.67 18.14 15.84
N ARG A 25 -0.33 17.23 16.77
CA ARG A 25 0.27 15.93 16.43
C ARG A 25 -0.67 15.10 15.55
N ARG A 26 -1.97 15.10 15.87
CA ARG A 26 -3.00 14.38 15.11
C ARG A 26 -3.23 14.99 13.73
N GLU A 27 -3.38 16.31 13.65
CA GLU A 27 -3.54 17.02 12.38
C GLU A 27 -2.34 16.82 11.44
N ALA A 28 -1.11 16.94 11.97
CA ALA A 28 0.10 16.71 11.20
C ALA A 28 0.21 15.24 10.72
N ALA A 29 -0.21 14.28 11.54
CA ALA A 29 -0.25 12.87 11.16
C ALA A 29 -1.30 12.57 10.09
N ARG A 30 -2.51 13.14 10.22
CA ARG A 30 -3.59 13.00 9.21
C ARG A 30 -3.20 13.60 7.88
N LEU A 31 -2.50 14.73 7.88
CA LEU A 31 -1.99 15.32 6.64
C LEU A 31 -1.15 14.32 5.84
N VAL A 32 -0.31 13.51 6.49
CA VAL A 32 0.46 12.46 5.83
C VAL A 32 -0.42 11.29 5.39
N ILE A 33 -1.32 10.84 6.27
CA ILE A 33 -2.17 9.66 6.04
C ILE A 33 -3.15 9.91 4.89
N ASP A 34 -3.87 11.03 4.94
CA ASP A 34 -4.97 11.34 4.01
C ASP A 34 -4.45 11.73 2.62
N THR A 35 -3.25 12.33 2.54
CA THR A 35 -2.66 12.76 1.25
C THR A 35 -1.67 11.75 0.66
N GLY A 36 -1.26 10.74 1.42
CA GLY A 36 -0.25 9.76 1.02
C GLY A 36 1.16 10.34 0.79
N ARG A 37 1.40 11.60 1.16
CA ARG A 37 2.68 12.29 0.93
C ARG A 37 3.80 11.71 1.80
N ALA A 38 5.04 11.78 1.30
CA ALA A 38 6.20 11.33 2.07
C ALA A 38 6.37 12.13 3.37
N VAL A 39 6.60 11.44 4.49
CA VAL A 39 6.82 12.03 5.83
C VAL A 39 7.91 13.11 5.78
N VAL A 40 8.99 12.87 5.05
CA VAL A 40 10.13 13.79 4.85
C VAL A 40 9.67 15.14 4.27
N ALA A 41 8.82 15.10 3.23
CA ALA A 41 8.36 16.31 2.56
C ALA A 41 7.44 17.12 3.48
N VAL A 42 6.50 16.45 4.16
CA VAL A 42 5.56 17.11 5.08
C VAL A 42 6.29 17.66 6.30
N ALA A 43 7.24 16.93 6.87
CA ALA A 43 8.04 17.36 8.02
C ALA A 43 8.81 18.66 7.75
N ARG A 44 9.43 18.78 6.57
CA ARG A 44 10.14 20.00 6.14
C ARG A 44 9.18 21.16 5.95
N GLU A 45 8.00 20.91 5.37
CA GLU A 45 6.96 21.92 5.15
C GLU A 45 6.43 22.50 6.46
N ILE A 46 6.19 21.66 7.48
CA ILE A 46 5.63 22.09 8.77
C ILE A 46 6.70 22.38 9.84
N GLY A 47 7.99 22.30 9.50
CA GLY A 47 9.11 22.59 10.40
C GLY A 47 9.24 21.63 11.59
N VAL A 48 8.85 20.37 11.43
CA VAL A 48 8.93 19.30 12.45
C VAL A 48 10.01 18.29 12.06
N GLY A 49 10.65 17.65 13.04
CA GLY A 49 11.63 16.60 12.75
C GLY A 49 10.99 15.39 12.08
N GLU A 50 11.58 14.88 11.01
CA GLU A 50 11.06 13.75 10.20
C GLU A 50 10.73 12.53 11.06
N GLN A 51 11.64 12.16 11.97
CA GLN A 51 11.47 11.05 12.91
C GLN A 51 10.32 11.28 13.90
N LEU A 52 10.10 12.52 14.31
CA LEU A 52 9.04 12.89 15.24
C LEU A 52 7.67 12.81 14.56
N LEU A 53 7.57 13.32 13.33
CA LEU A 53 6.36 13.21 12.52
C LEU A 53 6.03 11.74 12.21
N GLY A 54 7.03 10.93 11.86
CA GLY A 54 6.85 9.49 11.64
C GLY A 54 6.24 8.76 12.84
N ARG A 55 6.67 9.10 14.07
CA ARG A 55 6.07 8.55 15.31
C ARG A 55 4.60 8.95 15.47
N TRP A 56 4.24 10.18 15.11
CA TRP A 56 2.84 10.64 15.20
C TRP A 56 1.95 9.96 14.16
N VAL A 57 2.47 9.76 12.93
CA VAL A 57 1.79 9.01 11.87
C VAL A 57 1.53 7.56 12.30
N HIS A 58 2.54 6.88 12.84
CA HIS A 58 2.37 5.53 13.36
C HIS A 58 1.31 5.48 14.47
N ALA A 59 1.36 6.43 15.41
CA ALA A 59 0.40 6.50 16.50
C ALA A 59 -1.02 6.86 16.02
N GLU A 60 -1.18 7.70 14.99
CA GLU A 60 -2.51 8.01 14.42
C GLU A 60 -3.06 6.83 13.63
N ARG A 61 -2.25 6.13 12.82
CA ARG A 61 -2.68 4.87 12.16
C ARG A 61 -3.12 3.82 13.16
N ALA A 62 -2.38 3.65 14.26
CA ALA A 62 -2.77 2.74 15.34
C ALA A 62 -4.06 3.18 16.07
N ARG A 63 -4.31 4.50 16.18
CA ARG A 63 -5.56 5.03 16.77
C ARG A 63 -6.77 4.88 15.85
N THR A 64 -6.61 5.14 14.55
CA THR A 64 -7.71 5.19 13.59
C THR A 64 -8.00 3.82 12.96
N GLY A 65 -7.04 2.90 12.98
CA GLY A 65 -7.16 1.57 12.36
C GLY A 65 -6.39 0.47 13.11
N GLY A 66 -6.31 0.56 14.45
CA GLY A 66 -5.57 -0.36 15.30
C GLY A 66 -5.77 -1.84 14.94
N GLY A 67 -4.75 -2.43 14.31
CA GLY A 67 -4.63 -3.86 14.03
C GLY A 67 -5.08 -4.32 12.63
N GLY A 68 -5.87 -3.52 11.90
CA GLY A 68 -6.43 -3.90 10.61
C GLY A 68 -5.44 -3.77 9.46
N GLU A 69 -4.85 -2.60 9.24
CA GLU A 69 -4.08 -2.30 8.03
C GLU A 69 -2.82 -3.17 7.87
N ALA A 70 -2.10 -3.46 8.96
CA ALA A 70 -0.93 -4.35 8.93
C ALA A 70 -1.30 -5.84 8.79
N ARG A 71 -2.47 -6.25 9.31
CA ARG A 71 -2.99 -7.62 9.15
C ARG A 71 -3.58 -7.83 7.76
N LEU A 72 -4.27 -6.82 7.24
CA LEU A 72 -4.79 -6.76 5.88
C LEU A 72 -3.65 -6.77 4.86
N ASP A 73 -2.56 -6.00 5.04
CA ASP A 73 -1.38 -6.05 4.15
C ASP A 73 -0.70 -7.44 4.17
N LEU A 74 -0.68 -8.14 5.31
CA LEU A 74 -0.15 -9.51 5.39
C LEU A 74 -1.07 -10.53 4.72
N ASP A 75 -2.39 -10.45 4.96
CA ASP A 75 -3.39 -11.32 4.34
C ASP A 75 -3.49 -11.09 2.82
N GLU A 76 -3.42 -9.83 2.36
CA GLU A 76 -3.37 -9.46 0.95
C GLU A 76 -2.13 -10.02 0.26
N ARG A 77 -0.95 -9.95 0.90
CA ARG A 77 0.28 -10.56 0.36
C ARG A 77 0.21 -12.08 0.28
N ALA A 78 -0.37 -12.72 1.31
CA ALA A 78 -0.57 -14.16 1.33
C ALA A 78 -1.51 -14.61 0.20
N GLU A 79 -2.61 -13.90 0.00
CA GLU A 79 -3.57 -14.15 -1.07
C GLU A 79 -2.95 -13.89 -2.45
N LEU A 80 -2.16 -12.83 -2.61
CA LEU A 80 -1.44 -12.55 -3.85
C LEU A 80 -0.46 -13.68 -4.21
N GLY A 81 0.23 -14.24 -3.21
CA GLY A 81 1.09 -15.42 -3.39
C GLY A 81 0.33 -16.69 -3.76
N ARG A 82 -0.87 -16.90 -3.20
CA ARG A 82 -1.76 -18.01 -3.58
C ARG A 82 -2.26 -17.85 -5.02
N LEU A 83 -2.83 -16.69 -5.35
CA LEU A 83 -3.37 -16.40 -6.68
C LEU A 83 -2.31 -16.49 -7.77
N ARG A 84 -1.06 -16.09 -7.51
CA ARG A 84 0.04 -16.27 -8.47
C ARG A 84 0.37 -17.73 -8.74
N ARG A 85 0.34 -18.59 -7.71
CA ARG A 85 0.56 -20.04 -7.87
C ARG A 85 -0.57 -20.67 -8.67
N GLU A 86 -1.80 -20.38 -8.29
CA GLU A 86 -2.99 -20.85 -9.01
C GLU A 86 -2.99 -20.38 -10.47
N ASN A 87 -2.61 -19.13 -10.74
CA ASN A 87 -2.52 -18.63 -12.12
C ASN A 87 -1.43 -19.35 -12.92
N GLN A 88 -0.30 -19.72 -12.30
CA GLN A 88 0.73 -20.50 -12.99
C GLN A 88 0.26 -21.92 -13.30
N GLU A 89 -0.37 -22.60 -12.34
CA GLU A 89 -0.96 -23.92 -12.54
C GLU A 89 -1.99 -23.90 -13.67
N LEU A 90 -2.94 -22.97 -13.63
CA LEU A 90 -3.95 -22.82 -14.68
C LEU A 90 -3.34 -22.53 -16.07
N ARG A 91 -2.24 -21.78 -16.14
CA ARG A 91 -1.54 -21.54 -17.42
C ARG A 91 -0.88 -22.80 -17.95
N MET A 92 -0.25 -23.59 -17.07
CA MET A 92 0.36 -24.86 -17.45
C MET A 92 -0.70 -25.85 -17.95
N ASP A 93 -1.83 -25.94 -17.25
CA ASP A 93 -2.95 -26.78 -17.66
C ASP A 93 -3.53 -26.35 -19.00
N ASN A 94 -3.73 -25.03 -19.19
CA ASN A 94 -4.19 -24.50 -20.48
C ASN A 94 -3.21 -24.82 -21.62
N GLU A 95 -1.91 -24.69 -21.36
CA GLU A 95 -0.88 -25.00 -22.35
C GLU A 95 -0.90 -26.49 -22.71
N PHE A 96 -1.02 -27.37 -21.72
CA PHE A 96 -1.12 -28.81 -21.93
C PHE A 96 -2.37 -29.19 -22.72
N LEU A 97 -3.54 -28.68 -22.32
CA LEU A 97 -4.80 -28.91 -23.02
C LEU A 97 -4.77 -28.35 -24.45
N GLY A 98 -4.18 -27.16 -24.63
CA GLY A 98 -3.98 -26.56 -25.95
C GLY A 98 -3.12 -27.44 -26.86
N LYS A 99 -2.01 -27.98 -26.35
CA LYS A 99 -1.16 -28.94 -27.08
C LYS A 99 -1.91 -30.23 -27.42
N ALA A 100 -2.67 -30.77 -26.48
CA ALA A 100 -3.49 -31.97 -26.71
C ALA A 100 -4.55 -31.71 -27.78
N ALA A 101 -5.30 -30.60 -27.70
CA ALA A 101 -6.29 -30.22 -28.68
C ALA A 101 -5.67 -30.04 -30.08
N ALA A 102 -4.52 -29.38 -30.18
CA ALA A 102 -3.79 -29.23 -31.44
C ALA A 102 -3.34 -30.59 -32.01
N PHE A 103 -2.85 -31.49 -31.17
CA PHE A 103 -2.49 -32.85 -31.59
C PHE A 103 -3.70 -33.61 -32.15
N PHE A 104 -4.84 -33.61 -31.46
CA PHE A 104 -6.04 -34.29 -31.95
C PHE A 104 -6.61 -33.66 -33.22
N ALA A 105 -6.63 -32.32 -33.32
CA ALA A 105 -7.04 -31.62 -34.54
C ALA A 105 -6.15 -32.01 -35.73
N SER A 106 -4.83 -32.14 -35.53
CA SER A 106 -3.90 -32.57 -36.58
C SER A 106 -4.12 -34.02 -37.03
N LYS A 107 -4.63 -34.90 -36.16
CA LYS A 107 -4.99 -36.29 -36.48
C LYS A 107 -6.34 -36.42 -37.18
N GLN A 108 -7.26 -35.49 -36.92
CA GLN A 108 -8.58 -35.44 -37.55
C GLN A 108 -8.57 -34.79 -38.94
N ASN A 109 -7.41 -34.41 -39.48
CA ASN A 109 -7.26 -34.10 -40.89
C ASN A 109 -6.80 -35.37 -41.63
N PRO A 110 -7.69 -36.34 -41.94
CA PRO A 110 -7.35 -37.32 -42.96
C PRO A 110 -7.13 -36.51 -44.23
N ARG A 111 -5.99 -36.74 -44.88
CA ARG A 111 -5.76 -36.32 -46.26
C ARG A 111 -7.06 -36.51 -47.03
N SER A 112 -7.75 -35.41 -47.34
CA SER A 112 -8.96 -35.46 -48.14
C SER A 112 -8.55 -36.12 -49.44
N GLY A 113 -9.04 -37.34 -49.67
CA GLY A 113 -8.72 -38.11 -50.85
C GLY A 113 -9.05 -37.27 -52.07
N SER A 114 -8.02 -36.94 -52.85
CA SER A 114 -8.25 -36.56 -54.24
C SER A 114 -8.57 -37.85 -54.97
N ARG A 115 -9.84 -37.96 -55.39
CA ARG A 115 -10.20 -38.69 -56.61
C ARG A 115 -9.53 -38.03 -57.81
#